data_AF-A0A8S3Y157-F1
#
_entry.id   AF-A0A8S3Y157-F1
#
_cell.length_a   1.000
_cell.length_b   1.000
_cell.length_c   1.000
_cell.angle_alpha   90.00
_cell.angle_beta   90.00
_cell.angle_gamma   90.00
#
_symmetry.space_group_name_H-M   'P 1'
#
loop_
_entity.id
_entity.type
_entity.pdbx_description
1 polymer ?
#
loop_
_entity_poly.entity_id
_entity_poly.type
_entity_poly.pdbx_seq_one_letter_code
_entity_poly.pdbx_strand_id
1 'polypeptide(L)'
;MTADKSLSPDLEPHVIVADEAFPLKSYLMRPYSKNDVRNNEPNKIYNYRLSRARRIVENSFAILRARWRVFAKPMEVQPDMVDKIILATCCLHNYLGIDTLPSDCQTQDDNETPLGPTALEDLDTLRRNSTQHAFSVRNKFKEYFNSNEGAVPWQVDIVRRGRQNTL
;
A
#
# COMPACT_ATOMS: atom_id res chain seq x y z
N MET A 1 1.62 -24.38 40.37
CA MET A 1 0.64 -24.74 39.32
C MET A 1 0.50 -23.51 38.42
N THR A 2 1.46 -23.39 37.51
CA THR A 2 1.62 -22.25 36.60
C THR A 2 0.53 -22.29 35.55
N ALA A 3 -0.35 -21.30 35.55
CA ALA A 3 -1.33 -21.13 34.50
C ALA A 3 -0.60 -20.92 33.16
N ASP A 4 -0.86 -21.87 32.27
CA ASP A 4 -0.52 -21.85 30.86
C ASP A 4 -1.05 -20.55 30.22
N LYS A 5 -0.13 -19.72 29.71
CA LYS A 5 -0.41 -18.55 28.87
C LYS A 5 -0.29 -18.93 27.39
N SER A 6 -0.89 -20.05 26.99
CA SER A 6 -1.01 -20.41 25.59
C SER A 6 -2.25 -19.77 24.97
N LEU A 7 -2.04 -19.10 23.84
CA LEU A 7 -3.04 -18.55 22.91
C LEU A 7 -3.90 -17.36 23.41
N SER A 8 -3.30 -16.18 23.54
CA SER A 8 -3.95 -15.02 22.91
C SER A 8 -3.52 -15.02 21.44
N PRO A 9 -4.43 -14.94 20.45
CA PRO A 9 -3.99 -14.64 19.10
C PRO A 9 -3.27 -13.30 19.21
N ASP A 10 -1.97 -13.27 18.94
CA ASP A 10 -1.19 -12.03 18.89
C ASP A 10 -1.72 -11.21 17.72
N LEU A 11 -2.88 -10.56 17.90
CA LEU A 11 -3.52 -9.78 16.86
C LEU A 11 -2.60 -8.60 16.58
N GLU A 12 -1.92 -8.65 15.43
CA GLU A 12 -1.08 -7.54 15.02
C GLU A 12 -1.93 -6.26 14.92
N PRO A 13 -1.36 -5.10 15.30
CA PRO A 13 -2.10 -3.85 15.25
C PRO A 13 -2.50 -3.53 13.81
N HIS A 14 -3.69 -2.95 13.64
CA HIS A 14 -4.05 -2.34 12.37
C HIS A 14 -3.12 -1.17 12.06
N VAL A 15 -2.63 -1.12 10.82
CA VAL A 15 -1.66 -0.13 10.37
C VAL A 15 -2.13 0.54 9.08
N ILE A 16 -1.77 1.82 8.94
CA ILE A 16 -1.90 2.60 7.72
C ILE A 16 -0.62 2.41 6.91
N VAL A 17 -0.76 2.27 5.60
CA VAL A 17 0.37 2.21 4.67
C VAL A 17 0.73 3.61 4.21
N ALA A 18 2.00 3.98 4.32
CA ALA A 18 2.51 5.28 3.95
C ALA A 18 3.79 5.19 3.10
N ASP A 19 4.13 6.31 2.49
CA ASP A 19 5.35 6.46 1.70
C ASP A 19 6.59 6.77 2.56
N GLU A 20 7.76 6.78 1.94
CA GLU A 20 9.06 7.04 2.58
C GLU A 20 9.14 8.44 3.22
N ALA A 21 8.39 9.41 2.68
CA ALA A 21 8.27 10.77 3.18
C ALA A 21 7.71 10.83 4.62
N PHE A 22 6.87 9.86 5.01
CA PHE A 22 6.24 9.83 6.32
C PHE A 22 7.14 9.16 7.38
N PRO A 23 7.00 9.56 8.67
CA PRO A 23 7.73 8.91 9.75
C PRO A 23 7.16 7.52 10.06
N LEU A 24 8.01 6.57 10.42
CA LEU A 24 7.56 5.27 10.90
C LEU A 24 6.92 5.42 12.29
N LYS A 25 5.66 5.01 12.43
CA LYS A 25 4.91 4.99 13.70
C LYS A 25 4.37 3.60 13.97
N SER A 26 3.91 3.33 15.18
CA SER A 26 3.29 2.03 15.54
C SER A 26 2.06 1.72 14.68
N TYR A 27 1.36 2.75 14.21
CA TYR A 27 0.17 2.67 13.36
C TYR A 27 0.45 3.05 11.90
N LEU A 28 1.67 3.46 11.53
CA LEU A 28 1.99 4.00 10.20
C LEU A 28 3.23 3.29 9.65
N MET A 29 3.01 2.37 8.72
CA MET A 29 4.05 1.57 8.09
C MET A 29 4.61 2.27 6.86
N ARG A 30 5.94 2.25 6.73
CA ARG A 30 6.66 2.86 5.60
C ARG A 30 7.72 1.88 5.07
N PRO A 31 8.20 2.05 3.83
CA PRO A 31 9.24 1.19 3.27
C PRO A 31 10.56 1.24 4.09
N TYR A 32 11.35 0.19 3.99
CA TYR A 32 12.76 0.21 4.37
C TYR A 32 13.54 1.13 3.41
N SER A 33 14.57 1.80 3.93
CA SER A 33 15.36 2.75 3.16
C SER A 33 16.14 2.03 2.05
N LYS A 34 16.57 2.76 1.01
CA LYS A 34 17.38 2.19 -0.09
C LYS A 34 18.62 1.43 0.40
N ASN A 35 19.25 1.93 1.48
CA ASN A 35 20.42 1.28 2.09
C ASN A 35 20.07 -0.04 2.77
N ASP A 36 18.95 -0.09 3.50
CA ASP A 36 18.47 -1.29 4.19
C ASP A 36 18.05 -2.40 3.22
N VAL A 37 17.75 -2.03 1.97
CA VAL A 37 17.18 -2.92 0.94
C VAL A 37 18.26 -3.49 0.01
N ARG A 38 19.40 -2.80 -0.18
CA ARG A 38 20.41 -3.11 -1.21
C ARG A 38 20.77 -4.60 -1.32
N ASN A 39 21.05 -5.24 -0.19
CA ASN A 39 21.45 -6.64 -0.10
C ASN A 39 20.52 -7.47 0.80
N ASN A 40 19.27 -7.03 0.99
CA ASN A 40 18.31 -7.70 1.86
C ASN A 40 17.03 -8.03 1.10
N GLU A 41 16.94 -9.27 0.59
CA GLU A 41 15.78 -9.77 -0.15
C GLU A 41 14.47 -9.72 0.66
N PRO A 42 14.45 -10.11 1.96
CA PRO A 42 13.26 -9.92 2.80
C PRO A 42 12.75 -8.47 2.89
N ASN A 43 13.65 -7.49 3.00
CA ASN A 43 13.28 -6.07 3.00
C ASN A 43 12.72 -5.63 1.64
N LYS A 44 13.26 -6.15 0.52
CA LYS A 44 12.72 -5.90 -0.83
C LYS A 44 11.30 -6.44 -0.98
N ILE A 45 11.06 -7.67 -0.51
CA ILE A 45 9.74 -8.31 -0.54
C ILE A 45 8.74 -7.48 0.26
N TYR A 46 9.10 -7.06 1.47
CA TYR A 46 8.25 -6.17 2.28
C TYR A 46 7.94 -4.86 1.54
N ASN A 47 8.94 -4.17 0.99
CA ASN A 47 8.74 -2.92 0.26
C ASN A 47 7.83 -3.12 -0.97
N TYR A 48 8.01 -4.23 -1.70
CA TYR A 48 7.18 -4.55 -2.85
C TYR A 48 5.72 -4.77 -2.45
N ARG A 49 5.46 -5.53 -1.37
CA ARG A 49 4.12 -5.79 -0.84
C ARG A 49 3.44 -4.51 -0.37
N LEU A 50 4.20 -3.65 0.33
CA LEU A 50 3.73 -2.34 0.76
C LEU A 50 3.35 -1.46 -0.45
N SER A 51 4.18 -1.44 -1.50
CA SER A 51 3.88 -0.72 -2.74
C SER A 51 2.69 -1.30 -3.48
N ARG A 52 2.52 -2.62 -3.53
CA ARG A 52 1.32 -3.25 -4.12
C ARG A 52 0.05 -2.81 -3.41
N ALA A 53 0.04 -2.76 -2.08
CA ALA A 53 -1.11 -2.29 -1.32
C ALA A 53 -1.46 -0.82 -1.67
N ARG A 54 -0.47 0.06 -1.81
CA ARG A 54 -0.69 1.46 -2.23
C ARG A 54 -1.24 1.57 -3.65
N ARG A 55 -0.70 0.79 -4.59
CA ARG A 55 -1.13 0.80 -6.00
C ARG A 55 -2.62 0.50 -6.15
N ILE A 56 -3.19 -0.37 -5.33
CA ILE A 56 -4.65 -0.63 -5.33
C ILE A 56 -5.44 0.64 -5.02
N VAL A 57 -5.01 1.40 -4.01
CA VAL A 57 -5.65 2.66 -3.63
C VAL A 57 -5.47 3.73 -4.71
N GLU A 58 -4.26 3.88 -5.24
CA GLU A 58 -3.94 4.82 -6.33
C GLU A 58 -4.79 4.52 -7.59
N ASN A 59 -4.88 3.25 -7.99
CA ASN A 59 -5.69 2.83 -9.14
C ASN A 59 -7.18 3.12 -8.91
N SER A 60 -7.68 2.90 -7.69
CA SER A 60 -9.08 3.20 -7.34
C SER A 60 -9.40 4.69 -7.50
N PHE A 61 -8.51 5.57 -7.03
CA PHE A 61 -8.65 7.01 -7.23
C PHE A 61 -8.50 7.42 -8.70
N ALA A 62 -7.61 6.78 -9.46
CA ALA A 62 -7.46 7.03 -10.89
C ALA A 62 -8.76 6.70 -11.65
N ILE A 63 -9.40 5.58 -11.33
CA ILE A 63 -10.70 5.18 -11.91
C ILE A 63 -11.80 6.18 -11.53
N LEU A 64 -11.89 6.57 -10.25
CA LEU A 64 -12.86 7.57 -9.81
C LEU A 64 -12.65 8.90 -10.54
N ARG A 65 -11.40 9.36 -10.69
CA ARG A 65 -11.06 10.59 -11.41
C ARG A 65 -11.39 10.51 -12.91
N ALA A 66 -11.10 9.38 -13.54
CA ALA A 66 -11.40 9.17 -14.96
C ALA A 66 -12.91 9.18 -15.23
N ARG A 67 -13.70 8.61 -14.31
CA ARG A 67 -15.16 8.54 -14.45
C ARG A 67 -15.85 9.85 -14.10
N TRP A 68 -15.41 10.52 -13.03
CA TRP A 68 -16.08 11.70 -12.49
C TRP A 68 -15.24 12.96 -12.70
N ARG A 69 -15.71 13.84 -13.60
CA ARG A 69 -15.04 15.11 -13.93
C ARG A 69 -14.85 16.04 -12.72
N VAL A 70 -15.62 15.84 -11.63
CA VAL A 70 -15.48 16.61 -10.38
C VAL A 70 -14.08 16.47 -9.76
N PHE A 71 -13.42 15.33 -9.93
CA PHE A 71 -12.05 15.11 -9.44
C PHE A 71 -10.97 15.51 -10.45
N ALA A 72 -11.34 15.94 -11.65
CA ALA A 72 -10.37 16.37 -12.67
C ALA A 72 -9.83 17.77 -12.42
N LYS A 73 -10.50 18.56 -11.57
CA LYS A 73 -10.13 19.93 -11.19
C LYS A 73 -10.09 20.08 -9.66
N PRO A 74 -9.33 21.06 -9.13
CA PRO A 74 -9.45 21.45 -7.73
C PRO A 74 -10.91 21.74 -7.36
N MET A 75 -11.34 21.24 -6.21
CA MET A 75 -12.72 21.43 -5.73
C MET A 75 -12.81 22.75 -4.96
N GLU A 76 -13.57 23.71 -5.50
CA GLU A 76 -13.85 25.01 -4.86
C GLU A 76 -15.07 24.90 -3.92
N VAL A 77 -15.02 23.96 -2.98
CA VAL A 77 -16.11 23.72 -2.01
C VAL A 77 -15.56 23.65 -0.59
N GLN A 78 -16.44 23.83 0.40
CA GLN A 78 -16.07 23.67 1.80
C GLN A 78 -15.65 22.21 2.10
N PRO A 79 -14.70 21.97 3.01
CA PRO A 79 -14.24 20.61 3.36
C PRO A 79 -15.38 19.64 3.67
N ASP A 80 -16.40 20.07 4.41
CA ASP A 80 -17.57 19.24 4.74
C ASP A 80 -18.37 18.76 3.52
N MET A 81 -18.28 19.49 2.40
CA MET A 81 -18.91 19.11 1.14
C MET A 81 -18.03 18.13 0.35
N VAL A 82 -16.71 18.17 0.51
CA VAL A 82 -15.78 17.25 -0.14
C VAL A 82 -16.10 15.81 0.25
N ASP A 83 -16.29 15.55 1.55
CA ASP A 83 -16.63 14.22 2.05
C ASP A 83 -17.94 13.69 1.44
N LYS A 84 -18.95 14.57 1.31
CA LYS A 84 -20.23 14.22 0.68
C LYS A 84 -20.07 13.90 -0.80
N ILE A 85 -19.24 14.66 -1.52
CA ILE A 85 -18.96 14.41 -2.94
C ILE A 85 -18.27 13.05 -3.08
N ILE A 86 -17.23 12.77 -2.29
CA ILE A 86 -16.51 11.49 -2.32
C ILE A 86 -17.48 10.34 -2.07
N LEU A 87 -18.26 10.38 -0.97
CA LEU A 87 -19.24 9.35 -0.65
C LEU A 87 -20.29 9.17 -1.75
N ALA A 88 -20.84 10.26 -2.27
CA ALA A 88 -21.82 10.21 -3.37
C ALA A 88 -21.23 9.56 -4.62
N THR A 89 -19.99 9.89 -5.00
CA THR A 89 -19.33 9.27 -6.16
C THR A 89 -19.02 7.79 -5.94
N CYS A 90 -18.67 7.37 -4.72
CA CYS A 90 -18.49 5.95 -4.38
C CYS A 90 -19.82 5.19 -4.46
N CYS A 91 -20.89 5.72 -3.87
CA CYS A 91 -22.22 5.13 -3.96
C CYS A 91 -22.68 5.01 -5.41
N LEU A 92 -22.49 6.07 -6.21
CA LEU A 92 -22.89 6.09 -7.62
C LEU A 92 -22.00 5.17 -8.48
N HIS A 93 -20.70 5.08 -8.18
CA HIS A 93 -19.79 4.12 -8.83
C HIS A 93 -20.26 2.68 -8.59
N ASN A 94 -20.61 2.33 -7.34
CA ASN A 94 -21.11 1.00 -7.00
C ASN A 94 -22.46 0.71 -7.65
N TYR A 95 -23.37 1.69 -7.66
CA TYR A 95 -24.69 1.55 -8.30
C TYR A 95 -24.55 1.32 -9.81
N LEU A 96 -23.76 2.13 -10.50
CA LEU A 96 -23.58 2.00 -11.95
C LEU A 96 -22.67 0.83 -12.35
N GLY A 97 -21.80 0.37 -11.45
CA GLY A 97 -20.91 -0.76 -11.66
C GLY A 97 -21.64 -2.10 -11.81
N ILE A 98 -22.90 -2.18 -11.38
CA ILE A 98 -23.76 -3.36 -11.54
C ILE A 98 -24.20 -3.52 -13.02
N ASP A 99 -24.36 -2.42 -13.76
CA ASP A 99 -24.88 -2.42 -15.14
C ASP A 99 -23.79 -2.33 -16.22
N THR A 100 -22.57 -1.92 -15.85
CA THR A 100 -21.47 -1.65 -16.81
C THR A 100 -20.24 -2.54 -16.56
N LEU A 101 -20.39 -3.85 -16.50
CA LEU A 101 -19.24 -4.75 -16.67
C LEU A 101 -19.13 -5.20 -18.14
N PRO A 102 -18.56 -4.39 -19.08
CA PRO A 102 -17.76 -5.02 -20.10
C PRO A 102 -16.56 -5.65 -19.40
N SER A 103 -16.22 -6.87 -19.79
CA SER A 103 -15.17 -7.75 -19.24
C SER A 103 -13.76 -7.16 -19.13
N ASP A 104 -13.56 -5.87 -19.40
CA ASP A 104 -12.26 -5.19 -19.49
C ASP A 104 -11.90 -4.36 -18.23
N CYS A 105 -12.76 -4.32 -17.21
CA CYS A 105 -12.40 -3.77 -15.89
C CYS A 105 -11.82 -4.84 -14.95
N GLN A 106 -11.26 -5.92 -15.50
CA GLN A 106 -10.31 -6.71 -14.73
C GLN A 106 -9.16 -5.76 -14.40
N THR A 107 -8.99 -5.42 -13.13
CA THR A 107 -7.64 -5.18 -12.61
C THR A 107 -6.87 -6.44 -12.95
N GLN A 108 -6.24 -6.47 -14.13
CA GLN A 108 -5.35 -7.56 -14.51
C GLN A 108 -4.29 -7.57 -13.42
N ASP A 109 -4.43 -8.51 -12.50
CA ASP A 109 -3.47 -8.70 -11.44
C ASP A 109 -2.18 -9.35 -11.96
N ASP A 110 -2.08 -9.59 -13.29
CA ASP A 110 -1.07 -10.47 -13.88
C ASP A 110 -0.49 -10.01 -15.24
N ASN A 111 -0.43 -8.72 -15.58
CA ASN A 111 0.44 -8.28 -16.68
C ASN A 111 1.31 -7.07 -16.35
N GLU A 112 2.59 -7.37 -16.18
CA GLU A 112 3.70 -6.47 -15.95
C GLU A 112 3.78 -5.38 -17.03
N THR A 113 3.32 -4.17 -16.72
CA THR A 113 3.83 -2.96 -17.36
C THR A 113 4.32 -2.03 -16.27
N PRO A 114 5.61 -1.60 -16.30
CA PRO A 114 6.09 -0.57 -15.39
C PRO A 114 5.46 0.75 -15.82
N LEU A 115 4.27 1.04 -15.29
CA LEU A 115 3.75 2.40 -15.31
C LEU A 115 4.76 3.26 -14.53
N GLY A 116 5.13 4.39 -15.16
CA GLY A 116 6.17 5.32 -14.72
C GLY A 116 5.91 5.95 -13.35
N PRO A 117 6.63 7.04 -13.02
CA PRO A 117 6.78 7.52 -11.66
C PRO A 117 5.42 7.63 -10.96
N THR A 118 5.37 7.09 -9.74
CA THR A 118 4.25 7.16 -8.79
C THR A 118 3.57 8.52 -8.90
N ALA A 119 2.26 8.55 -9.11
CA ALA A 119 1.49 9.79 -9.31
C ALA A 119 1.49 10.72 -8.08
N LEU A 120 2.11 10.28 -6.99
CA LEU A 120 2.43 11.08 -5.81
C LEU A 120 3.94 11.32 -5.83
N GLU A 121 4.34 12.56 -6.08
CA GLU A 121 5.73 12.98 -5.89
C GLU A 121 6.08 12.83 -4.41
N ASP A 122 7.27 12.29 -4.13
CA ASP A 122 7.79 12.12 -2.78
C ASP A 122 7.79 13.48 -2.05
N LEU A 123 7.01 13.58 -0.97
CA LEU A 123 7.05 14.72 -0.08
C LEU A 123 8.42 14.85 0.59
N ASP A 124 8.81 16.10 0.89
CA ASP A 124 10.03 16.38 1.64
C ASP A 124 10.08 15.61 2.95
N THR A 125 11.27 15.08 3.25
CA THR A 125 11.45 14.19 4.40
C THR A 125 11.33 14.96 5.73
N LEU A 126 10.28 14.68 6.51
CA LEU A 126 10.12 15.23 7.87
C LEU A 126 11.01 14.52 8.90
N ARG A 127 11.37 15.24 9.98
CA ARG A 127 12.28 14.79 11.06
C ARG A 127 11.85 13.46 11.71
N ARG A 128 12.78 12.50 11.75
CA ARG A 128 12.53 11.06 11.92
C ARG A 128 12.88 10.54 13.32
N ASN A 129 11.97 10.65 14.29
CA ASN A 129 12.06 9.84 15.52
C ASN A 129 10.99 8.75 15.48
N SER A 130 11.43 7.50 15.32
CA SER A 130 10.59 6.30 15.34
C SER A 130 10.86 5.52 16.63
N THR A 131 9.82 5.01 17.27
CA THR A 131 9.97 4.24 18.51
C THR A 131 10.47 2.82 18.21
N GLN A 132 11.15 2.19 19.17
CA GLN A 132 11.54 0.77 19.05
C GLN A 132 10.33 -0.14 18.79
N HIS A 133 9.19 0.19 19.39
CA HIS A 133 7.94 -0.50 19.13
C HIS A 133 7.50 -0.40 17.65
N ALA A 134 7.62 0.77 17.02
CA ALA A 134 7.28 0.94 15.60
C ALA A 134 8.19 0.09 14.68
N PHE A 135 9.48 -0.04 15.03
CA PHE A 135 10.38 -0.96 14.33
C PHE A 135 9.98 -2.42 14.50
N SER A 136 9.58 -2.82 15.71
CA SER A 136 9.11 -4.18 15.99
C SER A 136 7.86 -4.51 15.17
N VAL A 137 6.86 -3.62 15.13
CA VAL A 137 5.65 -3.82 14.31
C VAL A 137 6.01 -4.02 12.84
N ARG A 138 6.85 -3.14 12.26
CA ARG A 138 7.28 -3.29 10.87
C ARG A 138 8.01 -4.60 10.61
N ASN A 139 8.91 -4.98 11.52
CA ASN A 139 9.67 -6.23 11.40
C ASN A 139 8.76 -7.46 11.48
N LYS A 140 7.72 -7.45 12.32
CA LYS A 140 6.71 -8.52 12.36
C LYS A 140 6.00 -8.69 11.01
N PHE A 141 5.55 -7.60 10.39
CA PHE A 141 4.96 -7.67 9.04
C PHE A 141 5.96 -8.21 8.00
N LYS A 142 7.22 -7.77 8.06
CA LYS A 142 8.27 -8.32 7.19
C LYS A 142 8.45 -9.82 7.43
N GLU A 143 8.53 -10.26 8.68
CA GLU A 143 8.69 -11.67 9.05
C GLU A 143 7.51 -12.50 8.55
N TYR A 144 6.27 -12.06 8.80
CA TYR A 144 5.06 -12.67 8.26
C TYR A 144 5.11 -12.77 6.73
N PHE A 145 5.50 -11.69 6.05
CA PHE A 145 5.56 -11.72 4.59
C PHE A 145 6.60 -12.67 4.00
N ASN A 146 7.59 -13.06 4.80
CA ASN A 146 8.63 -14.02 4.44
C ASN A 146 8.40 -15.39 5.12
N SER A 147 7.34 -15.57 5.89
CA SER A 147 6.97 -16.86 6.50
C SER A 147 6.25 -17.75 5.49
N ASN A 148 6.14 -19.04 5.80
CA ASN A 148 5.40 -19.99 4.96
C ASN A 148 3.92 -19.62 4.79
N GLU A 149 3.34 -18.91 5.74
CA GLU A 149 1.92 -18.54 5.75
C GLU A 149 1.65 -17.27 4.94
N GLY A 150 2.52 -16.26 5.08
CA GLY A 150 2.35 -15.00 4.39
C GLY A 150 2.94 -15.01 2.98
N ALA A 151 3.94 -15.85 2.69
CA ALA A 151 4.63 -15.85 1.40
C ALA A 151 3.72 -16.17 0.22
N VAL A 152 3.95 -15.47 -0.89
CA VAL A 152 3.22 -15.68 -2.15
C VAL A 152 4.16 -16.13 -3.27
N PRO A 153 3.72 -16.99 -4.20
CA PRO A 153 4.61 -17.65 -5.16
C PRO A 153 5.45 -16.68 -6.01
N TRP A 154 4.88 -15.53 -6.37
CA TRP A 154 5.49 -14.57 -7.29
C TRP A 154 6.46 -13.57 -6.63
N GLN A 155 6.50 -13.44 -5.30
CA GLN A 155 7.20 -12.29 -4.66
C GLN A 155 8.71 -12.30 -4.84
N VAL A 156 9.32 -13.49 -4.86
CA VAL A 156 10.76 -13.65 -5.00
C VAL A 156 11.20 -13.32 -6.42
N ASP A 157 10.48 -13.83 -7.41
CA ASP A 157 10.79 -13.62 -8.82
C ASP A 157 10.71 -12.14 -9.20
N ILE A 158 9.66 -11.43 -8.76
CA ILE A 158 9.48 -10.00 -9.03
C ILE A 158 10.62 -9.17 -8.44
N VAL A 159 11.00 -9.45 -7.20
CA VAL A 159 12.10 -8.75 -6.53
C VAL A 159 13.46 -9.01 -7.22
N ARG A 160 13.65 -10.23 -7.75
CA ARG A 160 14.88 -10.61 -8.48
C ARG A 160 14.93 -10.03 -9.89
N ARG A 161 13.80 -9.95 -10.61
CA ARG A 161 13.70 -9.28 -11.92
C ARG A 161 14.11 -7.82 -11.85
N GLY A 162 13.69 -7.11 -10.80
CA GLY A 162 14.09 -5.71 -10.56
C GLY A 162 15.60 -5.49 -10.38
N ARG A 163 16.41 -6.54 -10.15
CA ARG A 163 17.88 -6.47 -10.04
C ARG A 163 18.58 -6.42 -11.41
N GLN A 164 17.93 -6.89 -12.47
CA GLN A 164 18.57 -7.01 -13.79
C GLN A 164 18.52 -5.72 -14.62
N ASN A 165 17.65 -4.77 -14.28
CA ASN A 165 17.44 -3.53 -15.03
C ASN A 165 18.31 -2.35 -14.55
N THR A 166 19.48 -2.59 -13.96
CA THR A 166 20.36 -1.52 -13.43
C THR A 166 21.84 -1.77 -13.72
N LEU A 167 22.15 -2.25 -14.92
CA LEU A 167 23.50 -2.28 -15.47
C LEU A 167 23.59 -1.32 -16.66
#